data_AF-A0A0G0BCK1-F1
#
_entry.id   AF-A0A0G0BCK1-F1
#
_cell.length_a   1.000
_cell.length_b   1.000
_cell.length_c   1.000
_cell.angle_alpha   90.00
_cell.angle_beta   90.00
_cell.angle_gamma   90.00
#
_symmetry.space_group_name_H-M   'P 1'
#
loop_
_entity.id
_entity.type
_entity.pdbx_description
1 polymer ?
#
loop_
_entity_poly.entity_id
_entity_poly.type
_entity_poly.pdbx_seq_one_letter_code
_entity_poly.pdbx_strand_id
1 'polypeptide(L)'
;MKKTIIIASSILLLILLVLFILSRMGRQGVNTGISTSLTPTTVPLSDSKNSTLTESDKSTYNQALSLTPYEDENFSFDYNPITNQIVVREKTLQGKDEFNKWVASKGLPELINNTQFVSFTNSSGESLSPTTEFNPVIDFLNIFINFGRGSDQSTNFSPEVPLQNQSQNTNPQGFTYYAQCDSEYAELPLPSGCNNCNAGCGPTTVAMIATSYLGQSYNPQTIIGKYQALGYELSCAGSSYADAKSLLESLGLKTTDYLVFNYEPADTITSDLKKFIDAGWTFFTLANFTDTGGGHYFWVTDIDNQGNVWAYDPFYGRFQAPPYNENDRYPFPKYRLAFGVKK
;
A
#
# COMPACT_ATOMS: atom_id res chain seq x y z
N MET A 1 38.06 -36.27 5.51
CA MET A 1 37.48 -35.08 4.86
C MET A 1 37.41 -35.18 3.33
N LYS A 2 38.46 -35.61 2.61
CA LYS A 2 38.43 -35.65 1.12
C LYS A 2 37.34 -36.55 0.51
N LYS A 3 37.01 -37.69 1.13
CA LYS A 3 35.98 -38.62 0.62
C LYS A 3 34.56 -38.06 0.72
N THR A 4 34.25 -37.32 1.79
CA THR A 4 32.92 -36.75 2.04
C THR A 4 32.60 -35.62 1.05
N ILE A 5 33.61 -34.81 0.69
CA ILE A 5 33.47 -33.74 -0.31
C ILE A 5 33.19 -34.31 -1.70
N ILE A 6 33.87 -35.39 -2.09
CA ILE A 6 33.66 -36.03 -3.40
C ILE A 6 32.22 -36.57 -3.52
N ILE A 7 31.71 -37.21 -2.47
CA ILE A 7 30.33 -37.75 -2.46
C ILE A 7 29.30 -36.62 -2.56
N ALA A 8 29.47 -35.55 -1.79
CA ALA A 8 28.57 -34.40 -1.81
C ALA A 8 28.55 -33.71 -3.19
N SER A 9 29.72 -33.52 -3.82
CA SER A 9 29.82 -32.94 -5.16
C SER A 9 29.17 -33.82 -6.24
N SER A 10 29.29 -35.15 -6.13
CA SER A 10 28.65 -36.08 -7.07
C SER A 10 27.11 -36.06 -6.95
N ILE A 11 26.58 -35.97 -5.73
CA ILE A 11 25.13 -35.86 -5.49
C ILE A 11 24.59 -34.55 -6.04
N LEU A 12 25.29 -33.44 -5.79
CA LEU A 12 24.89 -32.12 -6.28
C LEU A 12 24.84 -32.08 -7.82
N LEU A 13 25.84 -32.68 -8.49
CA LEU A 13 25.88 -32.76 -9.95
C LEU A 13 24.71 -33.57 -10.52
N LEU A 14 24.32 -34.66 -9.85
CA LEU A 14 23.19 -35.50 -10.26
C LEU A 14 21.87 -34.72 -10.15
N ILE A 15 21.67 -33.96 -9.07
CA ILE A 15 20.47 -33.14 -8.86
C ILE A 15 20.34 -32.06 -9.94
N LEU A 16 21.45 -31.37 -10.26
CA LEU A 16 21.46 -30.35 -11.32
C LEU A 16 21.13 -30.94 -12.70
N LEU A 17 21.59 -32.17 -12.99
CA LEU A 17 21.30 -32.86 -14.24
C LEU A 17 19.82 -33.24 -14.36
N VAL A 18 19.20 -33.71 -13.26
CA VAL A 18 17.75 -34.01 -13.23
C VAL A 18 16.92 -32.75 -13.43
N LEU A 19 17.25 -31.65 -12.76
CA LEU A 19 16.57 -30.37 -12.92
C LEU A 19 16.69 -29.84 -14.36
N PHE A 20 17.85 -30.00 -14.98
CA PHE A 20 18.07 -29.62 -16.37
C PHE A 20 17.17 -30.43 -17.34
N ILE A 21 17.05 -31.74 -17.14
CA ILE A 21 16.17 -32.60 -17.98
C ILE A 21 14.70 -32.20 -17.80
N LEU A 22 14.25 -32.00 -16.57
CA LEU A 22 12.87 -31.59 -16.28
C LEU A 22 12.53 -30.23 -16.90
N SER A 23 13.47 -29.28 -16.86
CA SER A 23 13.29 -27.95 -17.47
C SER A 23 13.10 -28.00 -18.99
N ARG A 24 13.66 -29.02 -19.67
CA ARG A 24 13.51 -29.21 -21.12
C ARG A 24 12.21 -29.89 -21.52
N MET A 25 11.56 -30.63 -20.62
CA MET A 25 10.32 -31.36 -20.94
C MET A 25 9.07 -30.48 -20.92
N GLY A 26 9.13 -29.25 -20.36
CA GLY A 26 7.99 -28.34 -20.24
C GLY A 26 7.63 -27.50 -21.46
N ARG A 27 8.21 -27.73 -22.65
CA ARG A 27 7.92 -26.96 -23.86
C ARG A 27 7.60 -27.85 -25.06
N GLN A 28 6.42 -28.47 -25.05
CA GLN A 28 5.75 -28.91 -26.28
C GLN A 28 4.36 -28.28 -26.32
N GLY A 29 4.17 -27.37 -27.28
CA GLY A 29 2.93 -26.64 -27.51
C GLY A 29 1.83 -27.56 -28.03
N VAL A 30 0.63 -27.38 -27.50
CA VAL A 30 -0.59 -27.98 -28.04
C VAL A 30 -1.04 -27.12 -29.21
N ASN A 31 -0.77 -27.62 -30.41
CA ASN A 31 -1.38 -27.16 -31.66
C ASN A 31 -2.66 -27.99 -31.88
N THR A 32 -3.83 -27.34 -31.84
CA THR A 32 -5.08 -27.93 -32.36
C THR A 32 -5.75 -26.91 -33.26
N GLY A 33 -5.49 -27.06 -34.57
CA GLY A 33 -6.34 -26.51 -35.61
C GLY A 33 -7.40 -27.53 -35.99
N ILE A 34 -8.67 -27.13 -35.95
CA ILE A 34 -9.73 -27.75 -36.75
C ILE A 34 -10.52 -26.61 -37.40
N SER A 35 -10.50 -26.62 -38.72
CA SER A 35 -11.33 -25.78 -39.59
C SER A 35 -12.54 -26.61 -40.02
N THR A 36 -13.76 -26.04 -39.98
CA THR A 36 -14.66 -25.98 -41.15
C THR A 36 -16.00 -25.29 -40.85
N SER A 37 -16.44 -24.59 -41.90
CA SER A 37 -17.83 -24.36 -42.33
C SER A 37 -18.58 -23.12 -41.84
N LEU A 38 -18.67 -22.17 -42.78
CA LEU A 38 -19.53 -21.00 -42.83
C LEU A 38 -21.02 -21.38 -42.88
N THR A 39 -21.87 -20.65 -42.15
CA THR A 39 -23.12 -20.05 -42.65
C THR A 39 -23.46 -18.81 -41.80
N PRO A 40 -23.92 -17.70 -42.40
CA PRO A 40 -24.15 -16.46 -41.70
C PRO A 40 -25.61 -16.36 -41.25
N THR A 41 -25.84 -16.26 -39.95
CA THR A 41 -27.12 -15.74 -39.42
C THR A 41 -26.77 -14.60 -38.47
N THR A 42 -27.06 -13.39 -38.93
CA THR A 42 -26.97 -12.15 -38.16
C THR A 42 -27.90 -12.20 -36.97
N VAL A 43 -27.33 -12.35 -35.78
CA VAL A 43 -27.96 -12.00 -34.50
C VAL A 43 -27.31 -10.69 -34.07
N PRO A 44 -28.07 -9.60 -33.83
CA PRO A 44 -27.49 -8.37 -33.35
C PRO A 44 -27.02 -8.59 -31.91
N LEU A 45 -25.70 -8.64 -31.71
CA LEU A 45 -25.12 -8.43 -30.39
C LEU A 45 -25.44 -6.99 -30.00
N SER A 46 -26.23 -6.83 -28.96
CA SER A 46 -26.45 -5.53 -28.33
C SER A 46 -25.14 -5.08 -27.71
N ASP A 47 -24.61 -3.96 -28.20
CA ASP A 47 -23.44 -3.28 -27.65
C ASP A 47 -23.64 -2.98 -26.16
N SER A 48 -22.92 -3.71 -25.32
CA SER A 48 -22.80 -3.42 -23.89
C SER A 48 -21.82 -2.26 -23.70
N LYS A 49 -22.38 -1.05 -23.62
CA LYS A 49 -21.91 0.10 -22.82
C LYS A 49 -20.39 0.35 -22.78
N ASN A 50 -19.83 0.88 -23.85
CA ASN A 50 -18.75 1.88 -23.75
C ASN A 50 -19.38 3.25 -23.52
N SER A 51 -19.83 3.53 -22.29
CA SER A 51 -20.20 4.88 -21.87
C SER A 51 -18.91 5.69 -21.71
N THR A 52 -18.62 6.56 -22.66
CA THR A 52 -17.51 7.51 -22.56
C THR A 52 -17.81 8.48 -21.43
N LEU A 53 -17.07 8.38 -20.32
CA LEU A 53 -17.21 9.27 -19.17
C LEU A 53 -17.04 10.72 -19.60
N THR A 54 -17.95 11.60 -19.17
CA THR A 54 -17.82 13.03 -19.43
C THR A 54 -16.78 13.65 -18.50
N GLU A 55 -16.18 14.78 -18.88
CA GLU A 55 -15.24 15.51 -17.99
C GLU A 55 -15.93 16.00 -16.70
N SER A 56 -17.25 16.21 -16.74
CA SER A 56 -18.07 16.51 -15.56
C SER A 56 -18.12 15.34 -14.57
N ASP A 57 -18.19 14.10 -15.08
CA ASP A 57 -18.22 12.90 -14.25
C ASP A 57 -16.89 12.71 -13.50
N LYS A 58 -15.76 12.98 -14.17
CA LYS A 58 -14.41 12.91 -13.56
C LYS A 58 -14.21 13.96 -12.48
N SER A 59 -14.65 15.21 -12.73
CA SER A 59 -14.54 16.29 -11.74
C SER A 59 -15.33 15.98 -10.47
N THR A 60 -16.57 15.48 -10.65
CA THR A 60 -17.46 15.11 -9.54
C THR A 60 -16.90 13.93 -8.76
N TYR A 61 -16.37 12.94 -9.47
CA TYR A 61 -15.71 11.79 -8.86
C TYR A 61 -14.48 12.20 -8.04
N ASN A 62 -13.62 13.08 -8.56
CA ASN A 62 -12.45 13.58 -7.82
C ASN A 62 -12.86 14.39 -6.57
N GLN A 63 -13.94 15.16 -6.65
CA GLN A 63 -14.49 15.85 -5.49
C GLN A 63 -14.97 14.86 -4.43
N ALA A 64 -15.60 13.77 -4.83
CA ALA A 64 -16.02 12.71 -3.92
C ALA A 64 -14.84 11.96 -3.29
N LEU A 65 -13.76 11.71 -4.05
CA LEU A 65 -12.52 11.14 -3.53
C LEU A 65 -11.88 12.00 -2.44
N SER A 66 -11.95 13.33 -2.56
CA SER A 66 -11.45 14.24 -1.51
C SER A 66 -12.20 14.12 -0.18
N LEU A 67 -13.40 13.53 -0.21
CA LEU A 67 -14.24 13.28 0.97
C LEU A 67 -14.08 11.84 1.51
N THR A 68 -13.15 11.05 0.96
CA THR A 68 -12.84 9.69 1.44
C THR A 68 -11.64 9.68 2.42
N PRO A 69 -11.68 8.89 3.51
CA PRO A 69 -12.81 8.08 3.95
C PRO A 69 -13.87 8.92 4.69
N TYR A 70 -15.12 8.46 4.67
CA TYR A 70 -16.21 9.05 5.43
C TYR A 70 -16.95 7.96 6.22
N GLU A 71 -17.40 8.33 7.42
CA GLU A 71 -18.09 7.40 8.31
C GLU A 71 -19.10 8.13 9.20
N ASP A 72 -20.32 7.57 9.29
CA ASP A 72 -21.32 7.94 10.28
C ASP A 72 -22.05 6.69 10.85
N GLU A 73 -23.17 6.90 11.53
CA GLU A 73 -23.96 5.83 12.15
C GLU A 73 -24.67 4.91 11.14
N ASN A 74 -24.93 5.38 9.91
CA ASN A 74 -25.74 4.69 8.91
C ASN A 74 -24.91 4.02 7.81
N PHE A 75 -23.79 4.63 7.43
CA PHE A 75 -22.90 4.09 6.41
C PHE A 75 -21.45 4.53 6.63
N SER A 76 -20.54 3.85 5.94
CA SER A 76 -19.20 4.36 5.68
C SER A 76 -18.91 4.23 4.20
N PHE A 77 -17.98 5.02 3.68
CA PHE A 77 -17.44 4.76 2.35
C PHE A 77 -15.97 5.12 2.27
N ASP A 78 -15.29 4.42 1.38
CA ASP A 78 -13.88 4.61 1.11
C ASP A 78 -13.57 4.38 -0.37
N TYR A 79 -12.43 4.85 -0.83
CA TYR A 79 -11.96 4.64 -2.18
C TYR A 79 -11.24 3.30 -2.33
N ASN A 80 -11.67 2.49 -3.29
CA ASN A 80 -10.98 1.27 -3.71
C ASN A 80 -10.13 1.56 -4.97
N PRO A 81 -8.79 1.57 -4.86
CA PRO A 81 -7.90 1.86 -5.99
C PRO A 81 -7.86 0.74 -7.04
N ILE A 82 -8.26 -0.48 -6.69
CA ILE A 82 -8.26 -1.63 -7.61
C ILE A 82 -9.46 -1.54 -8.57
N THR A 83 -10.64 -1.26 -8.03
CA THR A 83 -11.86 -1.12 -8.84
C THR A 83 -12.08 0.29 -9.36
N ASN A 84 -11.31 1.26 -8.86
CA ASN A 84 -11.51 2.69 -9.07
C ASN A 84 -12.95 3.11 -8.74
N GLN A 85 -13.40 2.76 -7.54
CA GLN A 85 -14.76 3.04 -7.05
C GLN A 85 -14.77 3.49 -5.60
N ILE A 86 -15.76 4.31 -5.26
CA ILE A 86 -16.21 4.54 -3.89
C ILE A 86 -17.01 3.31 -3.45
N VAL A 87 -16.51 2.60 -2.46
CA VAL A 87 -17.16 1.45 -1.87
C VAL A 87 -17.95 1.92 -0.65
N VAL A 88 -19.26 1.95 -0.77
CA VAL A 88 -20.19 2.28 0.30
C VAL A 88 -20.53 1.00 1.06
N ARG A 89 -20.35 1.04 2.37
CA ARG A 89 -20.76 0.00 3.30
C ARG A 89 -21.97 0.45 4.07
N GLU A 90 -23.05 -0.31 3.93
CA GLU A 90 -24.29 -0.04 4.63
C GLU A 90 -24.22 -0.62 6.05
N LYS A 91 -24.20 0.24 7.08
CA LYS A 91 -24.19 -0.18 8.50
C LYS A 91 -25.60 -0.42 9.02
N THR A 92 -26.59 0.28 8.45
CA THR A 92 -28.01 0.13 8.75
C THR A 92 -28.80 -0.20 7.49
N LEU A 93 -30.05 -0.63 7.64
CA LEU A 93 -30.98 -0.82 6.51
C LEU A 93 -31.29 0.49 5.75
N GLN A 94 -30.94 1.64 6.35
CA GLN A 94 -31.10 2.96 5.75
C GLN A 94 -29.79 3.46 5.13
N GLY A 95 -28.68 2.70 5.21
CA GLY A 95 -27.34 3.15 4.84
C GLY A 95 -27.27 3.69 3.41
N LYS A 96 -27.89 3.02 2.45
CA LYS A 96 -27.98 3.52 1.06
C LYS A 96 -28.77 4.81 0.92
N ASP A 97 -29.90 4.93 1.62
CA ASP A 97 -30.73 6.14 1.55
C ASP A 97 -30.02 7.33 2.20
N GLU A 98 -29.33 7.10 3.31
CA GLU A 98 -28.52 8.12 3.99
C GLU A 98 -27.28 8.51 3.18
N PHE A 99 -26.63 7.56 2.51
CA PHE A 99 -25.59 7.88 1.53
C PHE A 99 -26.12 8.79 0.42
N ASN A 100 -27.27 8.47 -0.17
CA ASN A 100 -27.85 9.29 -1.23
C ASN A 100 -28.21 10.71 -0.74
N LYS A 101 -28.73 10.86 0.48
CA LYS A 101 -28.97 12.16 1.11
C LYS A 101 -27.66 12.93 1.33
N TRP A 102 -26.63 12.24 1.82
CA TRP A 102 -25.32 12.83 2.03
C TRP A 102 -24.73 13.33 0.71
N VAL A 103 -24.73 12.50 -0.33
CA VAL A 103 -24.27 12.84 -1.69
C VAL A 103 -25.00 14.08 -2.23
N ALA A 104 -26.33 14.12 -2.09
CA ALA A 104 -27.13 15.29 -2.49
C ALA A 104 -26.76 16.54 -1.69
N SER A 105 -26.53 16.41 -0.38
CA SER A 105 -26.14 17.53 0.49
C SER A 105 -24.76 18.12 0.15
N LYS A 106 -23.88 17.31 -0.45
CA LYS A 106 -22.55 17.72 -0.92
C LYS A 106 -22.55 18.25 -2.35
N GLY A 107 -23.70 18.27 -3.03
CA GLY A 107 -23.80 18.70 -4.42
C GLY A 107 -23.14 17.72 -5.39
N LEU A 108 -23.20 16.42 -5.09
CA LEU A 108 -22.60 15.35 -5.91
C LEU A 108 -23.65 14.38 -6.52
N PRO A 109 -24.82 14.84 -6.99
CA PRO A 109 -25.94 13.95 -7.36
C PRO A 109 -25.58 12.88 -8.42
N GLU A 110 -24.52 13.09 -9.20
CA GLU A 110 -24.01 12.18 -10.23
C GLU A 110 -23.48 10.85 -9.67
N LEU A 111 -23.23 10.76 -8.36
CA LEU A 111 -22.85 9.52 -7.70
C LEU A 111 -24.07 8.64 -7.36
N ILE A 112 -25.27 9.22 -7.31
CA ILE A 112 -26.50 8.50 -6.96
C ILE A 112 -26.81 7.50 -8.07
N ASN A 113 -26.88 6.21 -7.70
CA ASN A 113 -27.09 5.08 -8.62
C ASN A 113 -26.03 4.92 -9.72
N ASN A 114 -24.86 5.57 -9.58
CA ASN A 114 -23.79 5.46 -10.56
C ASN A 114 -22.88 4.26 -10.25
N THR A 115 -23.24 3.10 -10.81
CA THR A 115 -22.50 1.84 -10.58
C THR A 115 -21.09 1.82 -11.18
N GLN A 116 -20.71 2.82 -11.99
CA GLN A 116 -19.33 2.96 -12.46
C GLN A 116 -18.42 3.51 -11.37
N PHE A 117 -18.92 4.45 -10.54
CA PHE A 117 -18.14 5.11 -9.50
C PHE A 117 -18.46 4.65 -8.08
N VAL A 118 -19.65 4.09 -7.85
CA VAL A 118 -20.12 3.71 -6.52
C VAL A 118 -20.55 2.25 -6.52
N SER A 119 -20.01 1.48 -5.58
CA SER A 119 -20.48 0.13 -5.29
C SER A 119 -20.98 0.04 -3.84
N PHE A 120 -22.02 -0.75 -3.61
CA PHE A 120 -22.59 -0.96 -2.28
C PHE A 120 -22.23 -2.36 -1.79
N THR A 121 -21.85 -2.46 -0.52
CA THR A 121 -21.58 -3.71 0.17
C THR A 121 -22.50 -3.82 1.38
N ASN A 122 -23.28 -4.91 1.44
CA ASN A 122 -24.18 -5.17 2.55
C ASN A 122 -23.42 -5.77 3.73
N SER A 123 -23.79 -5.37 4.94
CA SER A 123 -23.32 -6.00 6.20
C SER A 123 -24.01 -7.34 6.51
N SER A 124 -24.86 -7.86 5.62
CA SER A 124 -25.48 -9.18 5.79
C SER A 124 -24.52 -10.27 5.37
N GLY A 125 -23.95 -10.97 6.36
CA GLY A 125 -22.91 -11.98 6.17
C GLY A 125 -23.25 -13.05 5.15
N GLU A 126 -22.44 -13.11 4.09
CA GLU A 126 -22.19 -14.31 3.32
C GLU A 126 -20.68 -14.53 3.22
N SER A 127 -20.24 -15.63 3.82
CA SER A 127 -18.87 -16.15 3.78
C SER A 127 -18.57 -16.64 2.36
N LEU A 128 -17.71 -15.94 1.63
CA LEU A 128 -17.09 -16.48 0.42
C LEU A 128 -15.77 -17.19 0.79
N SER A 129 -15.74 -18.51 0.61
CA SER A 129 -14.55 -19.34 0.74
C SER A 129 -13.42 -18.86 -0.19
N PRO A 130 -12.17 -18.72 0.29
CA PRO A 130 -11.05 -18.39 -0.57
C PRO A 130 -10.45 -19.68 -1.17
N THR A 131 -10.61 -19.87 -2.48
CA THR A 131 -9.74 -20.77 -3.26
C THR A 131 -8.75 -19.93 -4.05
N THR A 132 -7.66 -19.51 -3.42
CA THR A 132 -6.36 -19.36 -4.07
C THR A 132 -5.29 -19.52 -2.98
N GLU A 133 -4.64 -20.68 -2.99
CA GLU A 133 -3.61 -21.05 -2.03
C GLU A 133 -2.37 -20.17 -2.24
N PHE A 134 -2.07 -19.33 -1.25
CA PHE A 134 -0.88 -18.48 -1.21
C PHE A 134 0.37 -19.30 -0.88
N ASN A 135 1.47 -19.09 -1.62
CA ASN A 135 2.75 -19.77 -1.38
C ASN A 135 3.83 -18.76 -0.94
N PRO A 136 4.16 -18.70 0.36
CA PRO A 136 5.10 -17.71 0.93
C PRO A 136 6.54 -17.85 0.41
N VAL A 137 6.89 -18.99 -0.19
CA VAL A 137 8.23 -19.24 -0.73
C VAL A 137 8.44 -18.49 -2.05
N ILE A 138 7.40 -18.33 -2.88
CA ILE A 138 7.52 -17.65 -4.18
C ILE A 138 7.75 -16.15 -3.99
N ASP A 139 7.07 -15.52 -3.03
CA ASP A 139 7.26 -14.10 -2.73
C ASP A 139 8.63 -13.82 -2.09
N PHE A 140 9.11 -14.72 -1.22
CA PHE A 140 10.47 -14.64 -0.69
C PHE A 140 11.53 -14.78 -1.79
N LEU A 141 11.30 -15.61 -2.81
CA LEU A 141 12.23 -15.77 -3.93
C LEU A 141 12.24 -14.57 -4.89
N ASN A 142 11.12 -13.88 -5.06
CA ASN A 142 11.05 -12.65 -5.86
C ASN A 142 11.92 -11.51 -5.27
N ILE A 143 12.11 -11.50 -3.94
CA ILE A 143 13.02 -10.56 -3.25
C ILE A 143 14.48 -10.79 -3.65
N PHE A 144 14.92 -12.03 -3.81
CA PHE A 144 16.30 -12.35 -4.19
C PHE A 144 16.60 -12.14 -5.67
N ILE A 145 15.60 -12.30 -6.54
CA ILE A 145 15.79 -12.21 -8.00
C ILE A 145 16.01 -10.76 -8.47
N ASN A 146 15.50 -9.77 -7.73
CA ASN A 146 15.64 -8.36 -8.09
C ASN A 146 16.91 -7.69 -7.55
N PHE A 147 17.72 -8.38 -6.74
CA PHE A 147 18.93 -7.85 -6.10
C PHE A 147 20.16 -7.76 -7.04
N GLY A 148 19.98 -7.79 -8.36
CA GLY A 148 21.07 -8.00 -9.33
C GLY A 148 21.06 -7.18 -10.61
N ARG A 149 20.21 -6.16 -10.75
CA ARG A 149 20.14 -5.34 -11.98
C ARG A 149 20.47 -3.88 -11.68
N GLY A 150 21.75 -3.58 -11.59
CA GLY A 150 22.24 -2.20 -11.68
C GLY A 150 22.12 -1.69 -13.11
N SER A 151 21.58 -0.49 -13.29
CA SER A 151 21.69 0.27 -14.53
C SER A 151 22.34 1.60 -14.21
N ASP A 152 23.58 1.75 -14.69
CA ASP A 152 24.31 3.01 -14.76
C ASP A 152 23.51 4.03 -15.58
N GLN A 153 23.24 5.21 -15.01
CA GLN A 153 23.32 6.46 -15.77
C GLN A 153 23.37 7.68 -14.83
N SER A 154 24.53 8.33 -14.87
CA SER A 154 24.79 9.68 -14.37
C SER A 154 24.05 10.71 -15.24
N THR A 155 23.32 11.63 -14.62
CA THR A 155 23.31 13.06 -15.02
C THR A 155 22.93 13.96 -13.85
N ASN A 156 23.77 14.99 -13.63
CA ASN A 156 23.48 16.17 -12.81
C ASN A 156 22.40 17.03 -13.49
N PHE A 157 21.48 17.63 -12.74
CA PHE A 157 21.42 19.09 -12.52
C PHE A 157 20.22 19.49 -11.63
N SER A 158 20.54 20.38 -10.69
CA SER A 158 19.69 21.10 -9.74
C SER A 158 18.81 22.14 -10.42
N PRO A 159 17.67 22.53 -9.80
CA PRO A 159 17.51 23.95 -9.53
C PRO A 159 17.01 24.24 -8.10
N GLU A 160 17.68 25.21 -7.51
CA GLU A 160 17.37 25.91 -6.26
C GLU A 160 16.18 26.86 -6.50
N VAL A 161 15.12 26.77 -5.70
CA VAL A 161 14.00 27.73 -5.67
C VAL A 161 13.70 28.09 -4.21
N PRO A 162 13.37 29.37 -3.89
CA PRO A 162 13.50 29.90 -2.54
C PRO A 162 12.36 29.46 -1.61
N LEU A 163 12.72 29.16 -0.35
CA LEU A 163 11.79 28.93 0.74
C LEU A 163 10.87 30.15 0.98
N GLN A 164 9.55 29.92 0.90
CA GLN A 164 8.58 30.76 1.58
C GLN A 164 7.97 30.00 2.77
N ASN A 165 8.18 30.58 3.95
CA ASN A 165 7.54 30.25 5.22
C ASN A 165 6.02 30.14 5.07
N GLN A 166 5.41 29.07 5.62
CA GLN A 166 4.22 29.21 6.46
C GLN A 166 3.93 28.00 7.36
N SER A 167 3.82 28.33 8.66
CA SER A 167 3.03 27.70 9.73
C SER A 167 3.25 26.23 10.10
N GLN A 168 4.33 25.96 10.84
CA GLN A 168 4.45 24.76 11.67
C GLN A 168 3.68 24.93 12.99
N ASN A 169 2.67 24.08 13.20
CA ASN A 169 2.07 23.91 14.52
C ASN A 169 2.95 22.94 15.32
N THR A 170 3.93 23.49 16.05
CA THR A 170 4.85 22.71 16.88
C THR A 170 4.18 22.40 18.21
N ASN A 171 3.68 21.17 18.37
CA ASN A 171 3.27 20.65 19.67
C ASN A 171 4.51 20.12 20.42
N PRO A 172 4.82 20.54 21.67
CA PRO A 172 6.17 20.41 22.24
C PRO A 172 6.62 19.00 22.71
N GLN A 173 5.87 17.94 22.43
CA GLN A 173 6.25 16.54 22.71
C GLN A 173 5.82 15.54 21.62
N GLY A 174 5.42 16.05 20.44
CA GLY A 174 4.98 15.20 19.33
C GLY A 174 6.13 14.89 18.36
N PHE A 175 6.03 13.76 17.67
CA PHE A 175 6.79 13.54 16.46
C PHE A 175 6.22 14.43 15.34
N THR A 176 7.01 14.70 14.31
CA THR A 176 6.55 15.46 13.15
C THR A 176 5.71 14.57 12.25
N TYR A 177 4.57 15.10 11.82
CA TYR A 177 3.65 14.43 10.92
C TYR A 177 3.71 15.02 9.51
N TYR A 178 3.61 14.14 8.50
CA TYR A 178 3.41 14.50 7.10
C TYR A 178 2.28 13.66 6.53
N ALA A 179 1.27 14.31 5.97
CA ALA A 179 0.26 13.65 5.16
C ALA A 179 0.79 13.43 3.72
N GLN A 180 0.54 12.25 3.14
CA GLN A 180 0.94 11.96 1.76
C GLN A 180 0.04 12.66 0.74
N CYS A 181 -1.21 12.95 1.11
CA CYS A 181 -2.20 13.70 0.34
C CYS A 181 -2.58 14.99 1.08
N ASP A 182 -3.28 15.90 0.40
CA ASP A 182 -3.82 17.13 1.00
C ASP A 182 -2.73 18.00 1.69
N SER A 183 -1.50 17.93 1.17
CA SER A 183 -0.32 18.61 1.69
C SER A 183 0.50 19.22 0.54
N GLU A 184 1.46 20.08 0.88
CA GLU A 184 2.42 20.64 -0.11
C GLU A 184 3.24 19.55 -0.83
N TYR A 185 3.26 18.33 -0.31
CA TYR A 185 3.97 17.19 -0.88
C TYR A 185 3.09 16.26 -1.71
N ALA A 186 1.78 16.51 -1.81
CA ALA A 186 0.84 15.59 -2.47
C ALA A 186 1.16 15.35 -3.95
N GLU A 187 1.54 16.42 -4.66
CA GLU A 187 1.80 16.41 -6.10
C GLU A 187 3.27 16.08 -6.46
N LEU A 188 4.08 15.65 -5.48
CA LEU A 188 5.45 15.27 -5.78
C LEU A 188 5.50 14.05 -6.71
N PRO A 189 6.20 14.13 -7.85
CA PRO A 189 6.23 13.05 -8.82
C PRO A 189 7.04 11.86 -8.29
N LEU A 190 6.47 10.67 -8.44
CA LEU A 190 7.17 9.41 -8.28
C LEU A 190 7.62 8.88 -9.66
N PRO A 191 8.66 8.03 -9.70
CA PRO A 191 8.96 7.28 -10.92
C PRO A 191 7.73 6.49 -11.36
N SER A 192 7.56 6.31 -12.68
CA SER A 192 6.39 5.67 -13.30
C SER A 192 5.12 6.52 -13.46
N GLY A 193 5.16 7.82 -13.16
CA GLY A 193 4.16 8.79 -13.63
C GLY A 193 2.96 9.04 -12.70
N CYS A 194 3.01 8.55 -11.46
CA CYS A 194 2.10 8.89 -10.37
C CYS A 194 2.73 9.92 -9.42
N ASN A 195 1.97 10.37 -8.42
CA ASN A 195 2.45 11.29 -7.39
C ASN A 195 2.49 10.65 -5.99
N ASN A 196 3.01 11.41 -5.02
CA ASN A 196 3.12 11.00 -3.62
C ASN A 196 1.75 10.69 -3.00
N CYS A 197 0.69 11.40 -3.38
CA CYS A 197 -0.64 11.07 -2.90
C CYS A 197 -1.11 9.67 -3.35
N ASN A 198 -0.74 9.23 -4.57
CA ASN A 198 -1.15 7.91 -5.08
C ASN A 198 -0.41 6.73 -4.42
N ALA A 199 0.90 6.86 -4.17
CA ALA A 199 1.75 5.71 -3.81
C ALA A 199 2.86 6.03 -2.80
N GLY A 200 2.79 7.19 -2.13
CA GLY A 200 3.86 7.74 -1.29
C GLY A 200 3.84 7.34 0.18
N CYS A 201 3.03 6.36 0.60
CA CYS A 201 2.90 5.98 2.02
C CYS A 201 4.23 5.60 2.66
N GLY A 202 5.07 4.84 1.95
CA GLY A 202 6.41 4.43 2.41
C GLY A 202 7.39 5.59 2.60
N PRO A 203 7.74 6.36 1.55
CA PRO A 203 8.65 7.49 1.69
C PRO A 203 8.11 8.57 2.62
N THR A 204 6.80 8.80 2.69
CA THR A 204 6.21 9.74 3.65
C THR A 204 6.38 9.24 5.09
N THR A 205 6.19 7.94 5.35
CA THR A 205 6.44 7.33 6.66
C THR A 205 7.92 7.42 7.05
N VAL A 206 8.84 7.15 6.13
CA VAL A 206 10.29 7.34 6.37
C VAL A 206 10.60 8.81 6.67
N ALA A 207 9.96 9.77 5.99
CA ALA A 207 10.14 11.19 6.27
C ALA A 207 9.68 11.58 7.67
N MET A 208 8.52 11.08 8.13
CA MET A 208 8.04 11.30 9.50
C MET A 208 9.03 10.78 10.54
N ILE A 209 9.55 9.57 10.35
CA ILE A 209 10.55 8.98 11.26
C ILE A 209 11.86 9.78 11.25
N ALA A 210 12.41 10.02 10.06
CA ALA A 210 13.71 10.66 9.89
C ALA A 210 13.69 12.11 10.38
N THR A 211 12.65 12.88 10.06
CA THR A 211 12.56 14.26 10.51
C THR A 211 12.45 14.34 12.04
N SER A 212 11.75 13.39 12.65
CA SER A 212 11.50 13.36 14.09
C SER A 212 12.75 12.99 14.89
N TYR A 213 13.60 12.11 14.37
CA TYR A 213 14.83 11.71 15.05
C TYR A 213 16.06 12.54 14.65
N LEU A 214 16.12 13.03 13.42
CA LEU A 214 17.33 13.60 12.83
C LEU A 214 17.18 15.09 12.45
N GLY A 215 15.95 15.62 12.37
CA GLY A 215 15.67 17.04 12.16
C GLY A 215 14.95 17.36 10.84
N GLN A 216 14.49 18.61 10.74
CA GLN A 216 13.56 19.11 9.70
C GLN A 216 14.03 18.96 8.24
N SER A 217 15.30 18.66 8.00
CA SER A 217 15.83 18.46 6.63
C SER A 217 15.31 17.20 5.94
N TYR A 218 14.69 16.25 6.66
CA TYR A 218 14.22 14.98 6.13
C TYR A 218 12.71 14.97 5.82
N ASN A 219 12.24 15.96 5.05
CA ASN A 219 10.84 16.04 4.59
C ASN A 219 10.55 15.06 3.42
N PRO A 220 9.28 14.88 2.99
CA PRO A 220 8.92 13.94 1.93
C PRO A 220 9.67 14.16 0.61
N GLN A 221 9.83 15.42 0.17
CA GLN A 221 10.65 15.77 -0.99
C GLN A 221 12.07 15.20 -0.89
N THR A 222 12.72 15.41 0.24
CA THR A 222 14.10 14.99 0.47
C THR A 222 14.21 13.47 0.51
N ILE A 223 13.27 12.79 1.15
CA ILE A 223 13.27 11.33 1.22
C ILE A 223 13.00 10.70 -0.15
N ILE A 224 12.02 11.18 -0.91
CA ILE A 224 11.76 10.72 -2.29
C ILE A 224 13.02 10.89 -3.14
N GLY A 225 13.69 12.05 -3.07
CA GLY A 225 14.94 12.28 -3.78
C GLY A 225 16.05 11.31 -3.38
N LYS A 226 16.13 10.89 -2.10
CA LYS A 226 17.08 9.87 -1.64
C LYS A 226 16.78 8.48 -2.20
N TYR A 227 15.51 8.07 -2.20
CA TYR A 227 15.10 6.81 -2.83
C TYR A 227 15.51 6.77 -4.30
N GLN A 228 15.22 7.85 -5.05
CA GLN A 228 15.60 7.96 -6.46
C GLN A 228 17.12 7.91 -6.66
N ALA A 229 17.89 8.66 -5.87
CA ALA A 229 19.35 8.69 -5.96
C ALA A 229 20.01 7.33 -5.64
N LEU A 230 19.37 6.51 -4.80
CA LEU A 230 19.84 5.18 -4.42
C LEU A 230 19.32 4.07 -5.35
N GLY A 231 18.45 4.39 -6.31
CA GLY A 231 17.81 3.41 -7.19
C GLY A 231 16.87 2.47 -6.45
N TYR A 232 16.29 2.93 -5.34
CA TYR A 232 15.31 2.18 -4.56
C TYR A 232 13.94 2.13 -5.24
N GLU A 233 13.16 1.10 -4.92
CA GLU A 233 11.83 0.89 -5.49
C GLU A 233 10.92 2.06 -5.10
N LEU A 234 10.49 2.80 -6.13
CA LEU A 234 9.42 3.77 -6.08
C LEU A 234 8.65 3.64 -7.39
N SER A 235 7.39 3.27 -7.29
CA SER A 235 6.49 3.16 -8.44
C SER A 235 5.05 3.42 -8.01
N CYS A 236 4.12 3.33 -8.95
CA CYS A 236 2.70 3.47 -8.63
C CYS A 236 2.13 2.28 -7.83
N ALA A 237 2.92 1.21 -7.67
CA ALA A 237 2.62 0.12 -6.75
C ALA A 237 3.11 0.39 -5.31
N GLY A 238 3.80 1.52 -5.09
CA GLY A 238 4.35 1.90 -3.79
C GLY A 238 5.86 1.81 -3.73
N SER A 239 6.37 1.41 -2.57
CA SER A 239 7.81 1.30 -2.28
C SER A 239 8.12 0.04 -1.48
N SER A 240 9.40 -0.34 -1.46
CA SER A 240 9.86 -1.50 -0.70
C SER A 240 10.09 -1.16 0.77
N TYR A 241 9.59 -2.01 1.68
CA TYR A 241 9.91 -1.92 3.11
C TYR A 241 11.40 -2.18 3.40
N ALA A 242 12.07 -2.95 2.53
CA ALA A 242 13.50 -3.22 2.68
C ALA A 242 14.35 -1.99 2.34
N ASP A 243 13.91 -1.22 1.34
CA ASP A 243 14.53 0.05 0.99
C ASP A 243 14.26 1.10 2.07
N ALA A 244 13.07 1.09 2.68
CA ALA A 244 12.76 1.94 3.84
C ALA A 244 13.70 1.67 5.02
N LYS A 245 13.88 0.39 5.39
CA LYS A 245 14.82 -0.03 6.44
C LYS A 245 16.25 0.39 6.10
N SER A 246 16.70 0.08 4.90
CA SER A 246 18.06 0.40 4.43
C SER A 246 18.33 1.91 4.42
N LEU A 247 17.34 2.72 4.01
CA LEU A 247 17.46 4.16 4.03
C LEU A 247 17.59 4.67 5.47
N LEU A 248 16.70 4.25 6.38
CA LEU A 248 16.75 4.67 7.79
C LEU A 248 18.10 4.30 8.45
N GLU A 249 18.63 3.11 8.16
CA GLU A 249 19.95 2.69 8.61
C GLU A 249 21.08 3.56 8.04
N SER A 250 21.03 3.88 6.74
CA SER A 250 22.01 4.75 6.09
C SER A 250 22.02 6.18 6.66
N LEU A 251 20.90 6.61 7.26
CA LEU A 251 20.78 7.89 7.96
C LEU A 251 21.29 7.83 9.41
N GLY A 252 21.75 6.67 9.87
CA GLY A 252 22.31 6.47 11.22
C GLY A 252 21.30 6.04 12.27
N LEU A 253 20.07 5.69 11.90
CA LEU A 253 19.08 5.12 12.82
C LEU A 253 19.31 3.62 13.00
N LYS A 254 19.01 3.13 14.20
CA LYS A 254 19.04 1.69 14.48
C LYS A 254 17.72 1.07 14.06
N THR A 255 17.77 -0.14 13.53
CA THR A 255 16.58 -0.93 13.26
C THR A 255 16.67 -2.33 13.88
N THR A 256 15.52 -2.96 14.10
CA THR A 256 15.46 -4.38 14.47
C THR A 256 15.45 -5.26 13.22
N ASP A 257 15.57 -6.57 13.43
CA ASP A 257 15.13 -7.55 12.42
C ASP A 257 13.62 -7.38 12.14
N TYR A 258 13.18 -7.91 10.99
CA TYR A 258 11.77 -7.88 10.62
C TYR A 258 10.94 -8.76 11.55
N LEU A 259 9.84 -8.19 12.03
CA LEU A 259 8.74 -8.91 12.63
C LEU A 259 7.74 -9.21 11.50
N VAL A 260 7.50 -10.48 11.22
CA VAL A 260 6.64 -10.92 10.11
C VAL A 260 5.34 -11.48 10.69
N PHE A 261 4.23 -11.04 10.14
CA PHE A 261 2.87 -11.36 10.56
C PHE A 261 2.09 -11.93 9.38
N ASN A 262 1.25 -12.93 9.62
CA ASN A 262 0.44 -13.56 8.58
C ASN A 262 -0.95 -12.90 8.45
N TYR A 263 -0.97 -11.61 8.09
CA TYR A 263 -2.22 -10.83 8.00
C TYR A 263 -3.00 -10.80 9.33
N GLU A 264 -2.26 -10.71 10.43
CA GLU A 264 -2.80 -10.79 11.78
C GLU A 264 -3.52 -9.50 12.19
N PRO A 265 -4.61 -9.59 12.99
CA PRO A 265 -5.25 -8.42 13.58
C PRO A 265 -4.41 -7.80 14.71
N ALA A 266 -4.79 -6.59 15.14
CA ALA A 266 -4.07 -5.80 16.15
C ALA A 266 -3.93 -6.53 17.50
N ASP A 267 -4.99 -7.21 17.97
CA ASP A 267 -5.00 -7.93 19.24
C ASP A 267 -3.99 -9.10 19.28
N THR A 268 -3.65 -9.68 18.13
CA THR A 268 -2.61 -10.71 18.04
C THR A 268 -1.19 -10.13 18.14
N ILE A 269 -0.93 -8.98 17.53
CA ILE A 269 0.44 -8.42 17.39
C ILE A 269 0.84 -7.48 18.53
N THR A 270 -0.14 -6.88 19.21
CA THR A 270 0.09 -5.81 20.19
C THR A 270 0.98 -6.23 21.34
N SER A 271 0.82 -7.45 21.86
CA SER A 271 1.63 -7.95 22.99
C SER A 271 3.12 -8.10 22.65
N ASP A 272 3.43 -8.41 21.39
CA ASP A 272 4.82 -8.53 20.94
C ASP A 272 5.41 -7.16 20.63
N LEU A 273 4.69 -6.30 19.90
CA LEU A 273 5.15 -4.93 19.63
C LEU A 273 5.33 -4.11 20.91
N LYS A 274 4.41 -4.27 21.89
CA LYS A 274 4.46 -3.51 23.14
C LYS A 274 5.77 -3.71 23.91
N LYS A 275 6.33 -4.92 23.93
CA LYS A 275 7.63 -5.20 24.59
C LYS A 275 8.77 -4.34 24.02
N PHE A 276 8.75 -4.10 22.71
CA PHE A 276 9.74 -3.25 22.05
C PHE A 276 9.43 -1.77 22.26
N ILE A 277 8.16 -1.36 22.22
CA ILE A 277 7.73 0.01 22.51
C ILE A 277 8.15 0.41 23.93
N ASP A 278 7.93 -0.45 24.92
CA ASP A 278 8.36 -0.24 26.30
C ASP A 278 9.90 -0.15 26.42
N ALA A 279 10.65 -0.74 25.48
CA ALA A 279 12.11 -0.60 25.35
C ALA A 279 12.54 0.63 24.50
N GLY A 280 11.59 1.48 24.12
CA GLY A 280 11.78 2.73 23.39
C GLY A 280 11.98 2.56 21.88
N TRP A 281 11.46 1.47 21.28
CA TRP A 281 11.38 1.32 19.83
C TRP A 281 10.04 1.85 19.30
N THR A 282 10.03 2.31 18.06
CA THR A 282 8.81 2.64 17.30
C THR A 282 8.84 1.87 15.99
N PHE A 283 7.72 1.67 15.29
CA PHE A 283 7.66 0.69 14.20
C PHE A 283 7.24 1.30 12.87
N PHE A 284 8.11 1.17 11.86
CA PHE A 284 7.67 1.25 10.47
C PHE A 284 6.90 -0.03 10.15
N THR A 285 5.63 0.10 9.77
CA THR A 285 4.68 -1.01 9.73
C THR A 285 4.00 -1.10 8.38
N LEU A 286 3.80 -2.33 7.89
CA LEU A 286 2.99 -2.68 6.73
C LEU A 286 1.76 -3.45 7.18
N ALA A 287 0.59 -2.96 6.82
CA ALA A 287 -0.66 -3.69 6.95
C ALA A 287 -1.47 -3.62 5.64
N ASN A 288 -2.40 -4.56 5.49
CA ASN A 288 -3.44 -4.45 4.47
C ASN A 288 -4.72 -3.92 5.09
N PHE A 289 -5.36 -2.99 4.38
CA PHE A 289 -6.65 -2.41 4.77
C PHE A 289 -7.80 -2.93 3.89
N THR A 290 -7.56 -3.94 3.04
CA THR A 290 -8.61 -4.65 2.29
C THR A 290 -8.30 -6.15 2.21
N ASP A 291 -9.33 -6.98 2.07
CA ASP A 291 -9.18 -8.44 1.93
C ASP A 291 -8.49 -8.84 0.61
N THR A 292 -8.55 -7.99 -0.40
CA THR A 292 -8.00 -8.22 -1.74
C THR A 292 -6.58 -7.68 -1.94
N GLY A 293 -5.98 -7.07 -0.90
CA GLY A 293 -4.66 -6.42 -1.02
C GLY A 293 -4.65 -5.01 -0.42
N GLY A 294 -3.92 -4.10 -1.06
CA GLY A 294 -3.82 -2.69 -0.61
C GLY A 294 -2.92 -2.53 0.59
N GLY A 295 -1.64 -2.88 0.41
CA GLY A 295 -0.62 -2.67 1.44
C GLY A 295 -0.39 -1.18 1.68
N HIS A 296 -0.31 -0.80 2.95
CA HIS A 296 -0.10 0.58 3.37
C HIS A 296 0.94 0.65 4.47
N TYR A 297 1.80 1.67 4.40
CA TYR A 297 2.83 1.92 5.38
C TYR A 297 2.46 3.07 6.30
N PHE A 298 2.71 2.87 7.60
CA PHE A 298 2.46 3.84 8.66
C PHE A 298 3.45 3.62 9.80
N TRP A 299 3.52 4.58 10.72
CA TRP A 299 4.49 4.58 11.81
C TRP A 299 3.80 4.41 13.16
N VAL A 300 3.86 3.20 13.73
CA VAL A 300 3.33 2.92 15.07
C VAL A 300 4.30 3.46 16.12
N THR A 301 3.79 4.29 17.02
CA THR A 301 4.58 4.99 18.03
C THR A 301 4.26 4.57 19.46
N ASP A 302 3.05 4.06 19.71
CA ASP A 302 2.66 3.56 21.03
C ASP A 302 1.60 2.46 20.93
N ILE A 303 1.52 1.64 21.98
CA ILE A 303 0.43 0.70 22.24
C ILE A 303 0.01 0.86 23.68
N ASP A 304 -1.23 1.32 23.86
CA ASP A 304 -1.76 1.59 25.19
C ASP A 304 -2.16 0.30 25.93
N ASN A 305 -2.60 0.46 27.18
CA ASN A 305 -2.97 -0.66 28.04
C ASN A 305 -4.27 -1.35 27.62
N GLN A 306 -5.02 -0.77 26.69
CA GLN A 306 -6.23 -1.33 26.11
C GLN A 306 -5.92 -2.11 24.81
N GLY A 307 -4.67 -2.06 24.33
CA GLY A 307 -4.26 -2.68 23.07
C GLY A 307 -4.57 -1.83 21.84
N ASN A 308 -4.83 -0.53 22.02
CA ASN A 308 -4.99 0.37 20.89
C ASN A 308 -3.62 0.69 20.28
N VAL A 309 -3.54 0.65 18.95
CA VAL A 309 -2.31 0.94 18.21
C VAL A 309 -2.31 2.41 17.78
N TRP A 310 -1.41 3.19 18.38
CA TRP A 310 -1.30 4.63 18.13
C TRP A 310 -0.21 4.93 17.12
N ALA A 311 -0.58 5.50 15.98
CA ALA A 311 0.29 5.66 14.82
C ALA A 311 0.23 7.02 14.13
N TYR A 312 1.29 7.32 13.41
CA TYR A 312 1.36 8.40 12.43
C TYR A 312 1.13 7.75 11.06
N ASP A 313 -0.12 7.82 10.59
CA ASP A 313 -0.53 7.28 9.31
C ASP A 313 -0.62 8.39 8.25
N PRO A 314 0.16 8.32 7.16
CA PRO A 314 0.24 9.40 6.19
C PRO A 314 -0.98 9.50 5.26
N PHE A 315 -1.83 8.47 5.21
CA PHE A 315 -3.01 8.43 4.35
C PHE A 315 -4.30 8.40 5.18
N TYR A 316 -4.58 7.33 5.92
CA TYR A 316 -5.85 7.18 6.63
C TYR A 316 -5.97 8.12 7.84
N GLY A 317 -4.84 8.45 8.47
CA GLY A 317 -4.78 9.37 9.62
C GLY A 317 -4.86 10.86 9.25
N ARG A 318 -4.79 11.24 7.96
CA ARG A 318 -4.54 12.62 7.52
C ARG A 318 -5.59 13.66 7.90
N PHE A 319 -6.79 13.22 8.27
CA PHE A 319 -7.88 14.10 8.69
C PHE A 319 -8.04 14.20 10.20
N GLN A 320 -7.13 13.59 10.96
CA GLN A 320 -7.17 13.54 12.42
C GLN A 320 -5.85 14.04 13.00
N ALA A 321 -5.90 14.47 14.26
CA ALA A 321 -4.68 14.87 14.96
C ALA A 321 -3.84 13.62 15.28
N PRO A 322 -2.56 13.56 14.88
CA PRO A 322 -1.70 12.42 15.20
C PRO A 322 -1.23 12.46 16.68
N PRO A 323 -0.95 11.29 17.29
CA PRO A 323 -1.13 9.95 16.72
C PRO A 323 -2.60 9.55 16.62
N TYR A 324 -2.93 8.82 15.57
CA TYR A 324 -4.25 8.23 15.28
C TYR A 324 -4.32 6.81 15.85
N ASN A 325 -5.50 6.41 16.35
CA ASN A 325 -5.74 5.03 16.77
C ASN A 325 -6.14 4.17 15.56
N GLU A 326 -5.23 3.31 15.10
CA GLU A 326 -5.45 2.41 13.97
C GLU A 326 -6.59 1.40 14.21
N ASN A 327 -6.92 1.12 15.47
CA ASN A 327 -8.02 0.23 15.80
C ASN A 327 -9.39 0.85 15.50
N ASP A 328 -9.49 2.17 15.39
CA ASP A 328 -10.73 2.88 15.06
C ASP A 328 -11.01 2.88 13.54
N ARG A 329 -10.12 2.30 12.73
CA ARG A 329 -10.22 2.27 11.27
C ARG A 329 -11.02 1.06 10.79
N TYR A 330 -11.87 1.27 9.79
CA TYR A 330 -12.48 0.17 9.03
C TYR A 330 -12.27 0.27 7.50
N PRO A 331 -11.74 -0.76 6.82
CA PRO A 331 -11.42 -2.09 7.36
C PRO A 331 -10.24 -2.05 8.32
N PHE A 332 -10.28 -2.92 9.34
CA PHE A 332 -9.23 -3.00 10.35
C PHE A 332 -7.91 -3.44 9.70
N PRO A 333 -6.76 -2.88 10.13
CA PRO A 333 -5.47 -3.25 9.59
C PRO A 333 -5.15 -4.71 9.85
N LYS A 334 -4.77 -5.43 8.79
CA LYS A 334 -4.19 -6.78 8.86
C LYS A 334 -2.68 -6.68 8.71
N TYR A 335 -1.98 -6.78 9.82
CA TYR A 335 -0.54 -6.57 9.92
C TYR A 335 0.22 -7.67 9.18
N ARG A 336 1.24 -7.27 8.42
CA ARG A 336 2.06 -8.17 7.60
C ARG A 336 3.52 -8.15 8.01
N LEU A 337 4.03 -6.96 8.29
CA LEU A 337 5.44 -6.78 8.60
C LEU A 337 5.62 -5.51 9.42
N ALA A 338 6.56 -5.54 10.35
CA ALA A 338 7.07 -4.34 10.99
C ALA A 338 8.59 -4.47 11.23
N PHE A 339 9.27 -3.34 11.34
CA PHE A 339 10.60 -3.31 11.95
C PHE A 339 10.70 -2.11 12.90
N GLY A 340 11.34 -2.34 14.04
CA GLY A 340 11.58 -1.30 15.03
C GLY A 340 12.61 -0.32 14.51
N VAL A 341 12.45 0.96 14.85
CA VAL A 341 13.34 2.07 14.55
C VAL A 341 13.57 2.88 15.81
N LYS A 342 14.83 3.26 16.05
CA LYS A 342 15.25 4.06 17.21
C LYS A 342 16.49 4.88 16.86
N LYS A 343 16.67 6.03 17.54
CA LYS A 343 17.89 6.83 17.47
C LYS A 343 19.05 6.21 18.25
#